data_AF-X0XDX4-F1
#
_entry.id   AF-X0XDX4-F1
#
_cell.length_a   1.000
_cell.length_b   1.000
_cell.length_c   1.000
_cell.angle_alpha   90.00
_cell.angle_beta   90.00
_cell.angle_gamma   90.00
#
_symmetry.space_group_name_H-M   'P 1'
#
loop_
_entity.id
_entity.type
_entity.pdbx_description
1 polymer ?
#
loop_
_entity_poly.entity_id
_entity_poly.type
_entity_poly.pdbx_seq_one_letter_code
_entity_poly.pdbx_strand_id
1 'polypeptide(L)'
;DVAFLREAAGMGSIASAVDNIKLARILLPRLPSYSLDSLIDFFNLIPETRHRALDDARVTADIFLKLIDMLRMVPVSFLNEMLNISSKTDNILKDVFETQLLERMEEPKSHSGKTLPVMPKGHEKSNNIFGDFSREQPPLSESQTVTIDTDPIETLLASGGGLSKHYDAYEERPGQIAFAKKVAAAFNNSEILLAEAGTGTGKSIAYLIPAILWAEAARERVVVSTNTKNLQEQLFSMDIPLIGKVLDFPFRVVILKGRGNYI
;
A
#
# COMPACT_ATOMS: atom_id res chain seq x y z
N ASP A 1 -7.17 -15.98 -18.84
CA ASP A 1 -6.73 -15.76 -20.22
C ASP A 1 -7.88 -16.08 -21.17
N VAL A 2 -8.38 -15.08 -21.90
CA VAL A 2 -9.53 -15.22 -22.80
C VAL A 2 -9.19 -16.12 -24.00
N ALA A 3 -7.92 -16.18 -24.40
CA ALA A 3 -7.47 -17.05 -25.50
C ALA A 3 -7.63 -18.54 -25.12
N PHE A 4 -7.21 -18.91 -23.91
CA PHE A 4 -7.38 -20.26 -23.38
C PHE A 4 -8.86 -20.70 -23.32
N LEU A 5 -9.76 -19.81 -22.87
CA LEU A 5 -11.20 -20.12 -22.81
C LEU A 5 -11.82 -20.32 -24.20
N ARG A 6 -11.37 -19.58 -25.21
CA ARG A 6 -11.80 -19.75 -26.61
C ARG A 6 -11.42 -21.12 -27.15
N GLU A 7 -10.22 -21.58 -26.86
CA GLU A 7 -9.68 -22.84 -27.37
C GLU A 7 -10.23 -24.06 -26.61
N ALA A 8 -10.29 -23.98 -25.28
CA ALA A 8 -10.63 -25.13 -24.45
C ALA A 8 -12.14 -25.36 -24.25
N ALA A 9 -12.96 -24.30 -24.26
CA ALA A 9 -14.39 -24.40 -23.92
C ALA A 9 -15.33 -24.43 -25.14
N GLY A 10 -14.82 -24.33 -26.36
CA GLY A 10 -15.64 -24.25 -27.58
C GLY A 10 -16.62 -23.07 -27.59
N MET A 11 -16.42 -22.09 -26.70
CA MET A 11 -17.25 -20.89 -26.66
C MET A 11 -16.94 -20.08 -27.92
N GLY A 12 -17.99 -19.65 -28.63
CA GLY A 12 -17.87 -18.69 -29.73
C GLY A 12 -17.17 -17.39 -29.28
N SER A 13 -16.96 -16.44 -30.20
CA SER A 13 -16.20 -15.23 -29.86
C SER A 13 -16.80 -14.52 -28.64
N ILE A 14 -16.07 -14.50 -27.53
CA ILE A 14 -16.35 -13.58 -26.42
C ILE A 14 -16.13 -12.18 -26.98
N ALA A 15 -17.23 -11.49 -27.29
CA ALA A 15 -17.22 -10.18 -27.95
C ALA A 15 -16.58 -9.10 -27.07
N SER A 16 -16.67 -9.25 -25.74
CA SER A 16 -16.15 -8.30 -24.76
C SER A 16 -15.94 -8.93 -23.38
N ALA A 17 -14.98 -8.42 -22.62
CA ALA A 17 -14.73 -8.84 -21.24
C ALA A 17 -14.48 -7.62 -20.34
N VAL A 18 -15.18 -7.56 -19.21
CA VAL A 18 -15.00 -6.51 -18.20
C VAL A 18 -13.90 -6.93 -17.23
N ASP A 19 -12.98 -6.01 -16.95
CA ASP A 19 -11.90 -6.23 -15.97
C ASP A 19 -12.32 -5.70 -14.59
N ASN A 20 -12.48 -6.61 -13.63
CA ASN A 20 -12.81 -6.29 -12.24
C ASN A 20 -11.83 -5.31 -11.62
N ILE A 21 -10.54 -5.35 -11.97
CA ILE A 21 -9.54 -4.44 -11.39
C ILE A 21 -9.85 -3.00 -11.79
N LYS A 22 -10.31 -2.76 -13.02
CA LYS A 22 -10.68 -1.41 -13.47
C LYS A 22 -11.90 -0.90 -12.70
N LEU A 23 -12.94 -1.71 -12.57
CA LEU A 23 -14.13 -1.35 -11.79
C LEU A 23 -13.79 -1.13 -10.32
N ALA A 24 -12.98 -2.01 -9.72
CA ALA A 24 -12.55 -1.88 -8.33
C ALA A 24 -11.75 -0.59 -8.11
N ARG A 25 -10.84 -0.20 -9.02
CA ARG A 25 -10.10 1.08 -8.89
C ARG A 25 -11.00 2.31 -8.94
N ILE A 26 -12.07 2.25 -9.73
CA ILE A 26 -13.04 3.35 -9.83
C ILE A 26 -13.89 3.46 -8.56
N LEU A 27 -14.35 2.32 -8.04
CA LEU A 27 -15.29 2.28 -6.91
C LEU A 27 -14.60 2.28 -5.55
N LEU A 28 -13.37 1.77 -5.46
CA LEU A 28 -12.58 1.59 -4.26
C LEU A 28 -11.20 2.27 -4.38
N PRO A 29 -11.11 3.56 -4.76
CA PRO A 29 -9.86 4.20 -5.16
C PRO A 29 -8.79 4.26 -4.06
N ARG A 30 -9.18 4.01 -2.80
CA ARG A 30 -8.32 4.06 -1.62
C ARG A 30 -7.87 2.68 -1.12
N LEU A 31 -8.20 1.60 -1.83
CA LEU A 31 -7.75 0.27 -1.44
C LEU A 31 -6.23 0.12 -1.67
N PRO A 32 -5.45 -0.39 -0.71
CA PRO A 32 -4.00 -0.47 -0.82
C PRO A 32 -3.52 -1.48 -1.86
N SER A 33 -4.31 -2.52 -2.12
CA SER A 33 -4.05 -3.56 -3.13
C SER A 33 -5.35 -3.91 -3.85
N TYR A 34 -5.25 -4.33 -5.11
CA TYR A 34 -6.36 -4.86 -5.91
C TYR A 34 -6.10 -6.32 -6.31
N SER A 35 -5.24 -7.02 -5.58
CA SER A 35 -5.10 -8.47 -5.72
C SER A 35 -6.42 -9.16 -5.37
N LEU A 36 -6.62 -10.38 -5.90
CA LEU A 36 -7.80 -11.18 -5.61
C LEU A 36 -7.98 -11.35 -4.09
N ASP A 37 -6.91 -11.68 -3.37
CA ASP A 37 -6.91 -11.81 -1.89
C ASP A 37 -7.34 -10.52 -1.20
N SER A 38 -6.83 -9.35 -1.64
CA SER A 38 -7.19 -8.07 -1.03
C SER A 38 -8.67 -7.72 -1.24
N LEU A 39 -9.25 -8.13 -2.36
CA LEU A 39 -10.66 -7.92 -2.66
C LEU A 39 -11.56 -8.93 -1.92
N ILE A 40 -11.10 -10.18 -1.75
CA ILE A 40 -11.75 -11.18 -0.90
C ILE A 40 -11.87 -10.65 0.53
N ASP A 41 -10.75 -10.18 1.10
CA ASP A 41 -10.71 -9.65 2.46
C ASP A 41 -11.60 -8.42 2.59
N PHE A 42 -11.53 -7.49 1.63
CA PHE A 42 -12.35 -6.27 1.65
C PHE A 42 -13.85 -6.57 1.65
N PHE A 43 -14.30 -7.49 0.79
CA PHE A 43 -15.70 -7.88 0.68
C PHE A 43 -16.13 -8.94 1.71
N ASN A 44 -15.23 -9.38 2.59
CA ASN A 44 -15.44 -10.49 3.54
C ASN A 44 -16.00 -11.75 2.86
N LEU A 45 -15.44 -12.13 1.71
CA LEU A 45 -15.83 -13.34 1.00
C LEU A 45 -15.15 -14.57 1.62
N ILE A 46 -15.87 -15.69 1.68
CA ILE A 46 -15.36 -16.95 2.25
C ILE A 46 -15.27 -17.98 1.11
N PRO A 47 -14.09 -18.16 0.47
CA PRO A 47 -13.93 -19.17 -0.57
C PRO A 47 -13.96 -20.59 0.00
N GLU A 48 -14.57 -21.54 -0.72
CA GLU A 48 -14.66 -22.95 -0.32
C GLU A 48 -13.28 -23.63 -0.30
N THR A 49 -12.45 -23.43 -1.33
CA THR A 49 -11.02 -23.81 -1.33
C THR A 49 -10.16 -22.71 -1.95
N ARG A 50 -8.97 -22.45 -1.37
CA ARG A 50 -8.02 -21.46 -1.90
C ARG A 50 -7.11 -22.10 -2.97
N HIS A 51 -6.81 -21.34 -4.03
CA HIS A 51 -5.82 -21.69 -5.07
C HIS A 51 -6.22 -22.83 -6.02
N ARG A 52 -7.52 -23.14 -6.13
CA ARG A 52 -8.04 -23.93 -7.26
C ARG A 52 -8.63 -22.99 -8.30
N ALA A 53 -8.27 -23.19 -9.56
CA ALA A 53 -8.70 -22.33 -10.67
C ALA A 53 -10.22 -22.12 -10.77
N LEU A 54 -11.03 -23.14 -10.45
CA LEU A 54 -12.48 -23.04 -10.45
C LEU A 54 -13.00 -22.12 -9.33
N ASP A 55 -12.41 -22.21 -8.15
CA ASP A 55 -12.85 -21.43 -6.99
C ASP A 55 -12.39 -19.98 -7.13
N ASP A 56 -11.17 -19.74 -7.64
CA ASP A 56 -10.71 -18.39 -7.98
C ASP A 56 -11.64 -17.73 -9.02
N ALA A 57 -12.13 -18.50 -10.00
CA ALA A 57 -13.10 -18.01 -11.00
C ALA A 57 -14.46 -17.67 -10.38
N ARG A 58 -14.97 -18.51 -9.47
CA ARG A 58 -16.23 -18.26 -8.73
C ARG A 58 -16.12 -17.00 -7.87
N VAL A 59 -15.06 -16.90 -7.10
CA VAL A 59 -14.80 -15.72 -6.24
C VAL A 59 -14.63 -14.45 -7.06
N THR A 60 -13.98 -14.55 -8.23
CA THR A 60 -13.88 -13.43 -9.17
C THR A 60 -15.28 -12.97 -9.64
N ALA A 61 -16.20 -13.91 -9.91
CA ALA A 61 -17.58 -13.58 -10.25
C ALA A 61 -18.34 -12.94 -9.06
N ASP A 62 -18.15 -13.45 -7.84
CA ASP A 62 -18.75 -12.87 -6.63
C ASP A 62 -18.27 -11.43 -6.41
N ILE A 63 -16.97 -11.16 -6.58
CA ILE A 63 -16.40 -9.81 -6.52
C ILE A 63 -17.03 -8.90 -7.58
N PHE A 64 -17.22 -9.39 -8.81
CA PHE A 64 -17.88 -8.62 -9.85
C PHE A 64 -19.29 -8.22 -9.43
N LEU A 65 -20.08 -9.16 -8.90
CA LEU A 65 -21.43 -8.90 -8.39
C LEU A 65 -21.43 -7.87 -7.26
N LYS A 66 -20.46 -7.93 -6.33
CA LYS A 66 -20.29 -6.90 -5.28
C LYS A 66 -19.98 -5.52 -5.86
N LEU A 67 -19.16 -5.44 -6.92
CA LEU A 67 -18.87 -4.17 -7.60
C LEU A 67 -20.11 -3.62 -8.33
N ILE A 68 -20.94 -4.49 -8.93
CA ILE A 68 -22.23 -4.08 -9.52
C ILE A 68 -23.18 -3.57 -8.44
N ASP A 69 -23.29 -4.26 -7.30
CA ASP A 69 -24.09 -3.79 -6.16
C ASP A 69 -23.64 -2.40 -5.68
N MET A 70 -22.32 -2.17 -5.62
CA MET A 70 -21.78 -0.84 -5.32
C MET A 70 -22.12 0.19 -6.41
N LEU A 71 -22.03 -0.18 -7.69
CA LEU A 71 -22.42 0.71 -8.80
C LEU A 71 -23.88 1.11 -8.71
N ARG A 72 -24.78 0.25 -8.23
CA ARG A 72 -26.20 0.59 -8.00
C ARG A 72 -26.40 1.60 -6.87
N MET A 73 -25.41 1.79 -6.01
CA MET A 73 -25.48 2.72 -4.87
C MET A 73 -24.82 4.07 -5.15
N VAL A 74 -24.00 4.20 -6.20
CA VAL A 74 -23.36 5.48 -6.52
C VAL A 74 -24.39 6.50 -7.06
N PRO A 75 -24.15 7.82 -6.86
CA PRO A 75 -24.99 8.87 -7.42
C PRO A 75 -25.05 8.82 -8.96
N VAL A 76 -26.21 9.20 -9.52
CA VAL A 76 -26.38 9.30 -10.98
C VAL A 76 -25.39 10.29 -11.60
N SER A 77 -25.03 11.36 -10.89
CA SER A 77 -24.00 12.31 -11.33
C SER A 77 -22.65 11.65 -11.55
N PHE A 78 -22.25 10.72 -10.67
CA PHE A 78 -21.02 9.95 -10.82
C PHE A 78 -21.06 9.06 -12.06
N LEU A 79 -22.17 8.36 -12.30
CA LEU A 79 -22.33 7.52 -13.50
C LEU A 79 -22.26 8.33 -14.78
N ASN A 80 -22.91 9.51 -14.82
CA ASN A 80 -22.83 10.41 -15.98
C ASN A 80 -21.40 10.90 -16.24
N GLU A 81 -20.65 11.22 -15.18
CA GLU A 81 -19.25 11.62 -15.30
C GLU A 81 -18.38 10.47 -15.81
N MET A 82 -18.56 9.26 -15.25
CA MET A 82 -17.84 8.07 -15.71
C MET A 82 -18.19 7.71 -17.15
N LEU A 83 -19.45 7.87 -17.57
CA LEU A 83 -19.88 7.66 -18.95
C LEU A 83 -19.21 8.68 -19.89
N ASN A 84 -19.17 9.96 -19.52
CA ASN A 84 -18.49 10.99 -20.30
C ASN A 84 -16.99 10.70 -20.45
N ILE A 85 -16.31 10.26 -19.38
CA ILE A 85 -14.89 9.90 -19.43
C ILE A 85 -14.68 8.64 -20.28
N SER A 86 -15.45 7.59 -20.02
CA SER A 86 -15.30 6.29 -20.71
C SER A 86 -15.71 6.35 -22.18
N SER A 87 -16.64 7.22 -22.57
CA SER A 87 -17.02 7.44 -23.98
C SER A 87 -15.87 7.93 -24.87
N LYS A 88 -14.82 8.51 -24.26
CA LYS A 88 -13.60 8.97 -24.95
C LYS A 88 -12.55 7.88 -25.08
N THR A 89 -12.84 6.67 -24.60
CA THR A 89 -11.94 5.51 -24.62
C THR A 89 -12.66 4.31 -25.23
N ASP A 90 -11.99 3.52 -26.07
CA ASP A 90 -12.55 2.26 -26.57
C ASP A 90 -12.55 1.20 -25.46
N ASN A 91 -13.48 1.34 -24.50
CA ASN A 91 -13.52 0.50 -23.31
C ASN A 91 -14.95 0.06 -22.97
N ILE A 92 -15.10 -1.24 -22.76
CA ILE A 92 -16.33 -1.94 -22.34
C ILE A 92 -16.97 -1.35 -21.06
N LEU A 93 -16.22 -0.58 -20.28
CA LEU A 93 -16.74 0.12 -19.10
C LEU A 93 -17.85 1.11 -19.45
N LYS A 94 -17.83 1.70 -20.65
CA LYS A 94 -18.91 2.58 -21.11
C LYS A 94 -20.26 1.86 -21.02
N ASP A 95 -20.31 0.64 -21.56
CA ASP A 95 -21.53 -0.18 -21.59
C ASP A 95 -21.98 -0.54 -20.17
N VAL A 96 -21.05 -0.77 -19.25
CA VAL A 96 -21.37 -1.00 -17.83
C VAL A 96 -22.07 0.21 -17.23
N PHE A 97 -21.54 1.43 -17.41
CA PHE A 97 -22.15 2.64 -16.85
C PHE A 97 -23.46 3.00 -17.54
N GLU A 98 -23.54 2.85 -18.86
CA GLU A 98 -24.75 3.07 -19.64
C GLU A 98 -25.88 2.13 -19.20
N THR A 99 -25.58 0.84 -19.05
CA THR A 99 -26.54 -0.16 -18.52
C THR A 99 -27.04 0.23 -17.13
N GLN A 100 -26.14 0.67 -16.25
CA GLN A 100 -26.51 1.08 -14.88
C GLN A 100 -27.37 2.35 -14.82
N LEU A 101 -27.30 3.22 -15.83
CA LEU A 101 -28.19 4.37 -15.98
C LEU A 101 -29.56 3.95 -16.52
N LEU A 102 -29.59 3.08 -17.53
CA LEU A 102 -30.85 2.55 -18.07
C LEU A 102 -31.64 1.76 -17.02
N GLU A 103 -30.99 0.87 -16.26
CA GLU A 103 -31.61 0.12 -15.16
C GLU A 103 -32.25 1.04 -14.11
N ARG A 104 -31.63 2.20 -13.83
CA ARG A 104 -32.18 3.18 -12.88
C ARG A 104 -33.40 3.92 -13.41
N MET A 105 -33.47 4.12 -14.72
CA MET A 105 -34.63 4.75 -15.37
C MET A 105 -35.83 3.80 -15.33
N GLU A 106 -35.59 2.50 -15.48
CA GLU A 106 -36.63 1.46 -15.42
C GLU A 106 -37.06 1.12 -13.99
N GLU A 107 -36.14 1.09 -13.01
CA GLU A 107 -36.42 0.72 -11.62
C GLU A 107 -35.89 1.74 -10.57
N PRO A 108 -36.58 2.89 -10.37
CA PRO A 108 -36.09 3.96 -9.49
C PRO A 108 -35.98 3.56 -8.01
N LYS A 109 -36.82 2.62 -7.56
CA LYS A 109 -36.93 2.23 -6.14
C LYS A 109 -35.87 1.23 -5.66
N SER A 110 -35.18 0.56 -6.58
CA SER A 110 -34.15 -0.46 -6.25
C SER A 110 -32.81 0.15 -5.80
N HIS A 111 -32.63 1.46 -6.02
CA HIS A 111 -31.33 2.13 -5.95
C HIS A 111 -31.15 3.08 -4.74
N SER A 112 -32.13 3.15 -3.81
CA SER A 112 -32.18 4.19 -2.76
C SER A 112 -31.93 3.70 -1.32
N GLY A 113 -31.36 2.51 -1.11
CA GLY A 113 -31.57 1.78 0.16
C GLY A 113 -30.36 1.47 1.06
N LYS A 114 -29.12 1.58 0.61
CA LYS A 114 -27.95 1.16 1.43
C LYS A 114 -26.79 2.13 1.24
N THR A 115 -26.20 2.57 2.36
CA THR A 115 -24.96 3.35 2.36
C THR A 115 -23.85 2.53 1.72
N LEU A 116 -23.07 3.16 0.83
CA LEU A 116 -21.83 2.57 0.30
C LEU A 116 -20.98 2.01 1.44
N PRO A 117 -20.19 0.95 1.20
CA PRO A 117 -19.22 0.47 2.18
C PRO A 117 -18.38 1.65 2.68
N VAL A 118 -18.21 1.74 4.00
CA VAL A 118 -17.35 2.77 4.58
C VAL A 118 -15.95 2.54 4.02
N MET A 119 -15.52 3.43 3.13
CA MET A 119 -14.16 3.37 2.61
C MET A 119 -13.21 3.47 3.80
N PRO A 120 -12.13 2.68 3.83
CA PRO A 120 -11.05 2.95 4.76
C PRO A 120 -10.67 4.43 4.59
N LYS A 121 -10.64 5.17 5.70
CA LYS A 121 -10.21 6.57 5.68
C LYS A 121 -8.80 6.56 5.09
N GLY A 122 -8.67 7.10 3.88
CA GLY A 122 -7.35 7.27 3.27
C GLY A 122 -6.52 8.09 4.24
N HIS A 123 -5.28 7.67 4.46
CA HIS A 123 -4.34 8.50 5.23
C HIS A 123 -4.29 9.89 4.58
N GLU A 124 -4.74 10.93 5.28
CA GLU A 124 -4.85 12.32 4.79
C GLU A 124 -3.51 13.02 4.52
N LYS A 125 -2.42 12.29 4.31
CA LYS A 125 -1.12 12.84 3.93
C LYS A 125 -0.77 12.27 2.57
N SER A 126 -0.40 13.14 1.62
CA SER A 126 -0.05 12.76 0.25
C SER A 126 0.67 11.42 0.23
N ASN A 127 0.21 10.47 -0.60
CA ASN A 127 0.53 9.03 -0.52
C ASN A 127 2.02 8.64 -0.48
N ASN A 128 2.94 9.59 -0.62
CA ASN A 128 4.38 9.40 -0.63
C ASN A 128 5.14 10.23 0.41
N ILE A 129 4.49 10.93 1.37
CA ILE A 129 5.19 11.67 2.44
C ILE A 129 4.82 11.22 3.86
N PHE A 130 5.82 11.10 4.71
CA PHE A 130 5.69 10.91 6.15
C PHE A 130 6.37 12.08 6.86
N GLY A 131 5.74 12.62 7.92
CA GLY A 131 6.22 13.80 8.63
C GLY A 131 5.59 15.12 8.17
N ASP A 132 6.11 16.23 8.70
CA ASP A 132 5.65 17.60 8.41
C ASP A 132 6.62 18.33 7.48
N PHE A 133 6.24 18.48 6.21
CA PHE A 133 7.02 19.20 5.21
C PHE A 133 6.69 20.70 5.11
N SER A 134 5.73 21.19 5.90
CA SER A 134 5.37 22.62 5.90
C SER A 134 6.38 23.50 6.64
N ARG A 135 7.17 22.89 7.54
CA ARG A 135 8.23 23.59 8.29
C ARG A 135 9.48 23.73 7.44
N GLU A 136 10.05 24.93 7.44
CA GLU A 136 11.40 25.17 6.96
C GLU A 136 12.37 24.28 7.75
N GLN A 137 13.19 23.51 7.05
CA GLN A 137 14.30 22.81 7.67
C GLN A 137 15.56 23.66 7.55
N PRO A 138 16.45 23.58 8.55
CA PRO A 138 17.78 24.15 8.38
C PRO A 138 18.44 23.58 7.13
N PRO A 139 19.30 24.36 6.46
CA PRO A 139 20.03 23.88 5.29
C PRO A 139 20.80 22.60 5.65
N LEU A 140 20.87 21.68 4.69
CA LEU A 140 21.72 20.50 4.81
C LEU A 140 23.15 20.97 5.06
N SER A 141 23.86 20.30 5.98
CA SER A 141 25.26 20.59 6.19
C SER A 141 26.09 19.77 5.23
N GLU A 142 27.02 20.40 4.53
CA GLU A 142 28.08 19.65 3.86
C GLU A 142 29.17 19.36 4.91
N SER A 143 29.44 18.07 5.15
CA SER A 143 30.63 17.61 5.87
C SER A 143 30.67 17.89 7.38
N GLN A 144 29.71 17.38 8.14
CA GLN A 144 29.86 17.23 9.60
C GLN A 144 30.23 15.79 9.95
N THR A 145 31.37 15.61 10.62
CA THR A 145 31.67 14.34 11.31
C THR A 145 30.77 14.24 12.53
N VAL A 146 29.70 13.46 12.42
CA VAL A 146 28.76 13.21 13.50
C VAL A 146 28.81 11.74 13.90
N THR A 147 28.86 11.52 15.20
CA THR A 147 28.80 10.19 15.80
C THR A 147 27.46 10.04 16.50
N ILE A 148 26.65 9.09 16.06
CA ILE A 148 25.43 8.70 16.78
C ILE A 148 25.77 7.69 17.87
N ASP A 149 25.11 7.86 19.02
CA ASP A 149 25.19 6.93 20.14
C ASP A 149 24.42 5.64 19.83
N THR A 150 25.01 4.49 20.16
CA THR A 150 24.39 3.16 19.96
C THR A 150 23.52 2.72 21.13
N ASP A 151 23.68 3.31 22.31
CA ASP A 151 22.95 2.92 23.51
C ASP A 151 21.43 3.20 23.42
N PRO A 152 20.99 4.33 22.82
CA PRO A 152 19.58 4.55 22.52
C PRO A 152 19.01 3.47 21.59
N ILE A 153 19.78 2.99 20.62
CA ILE A 153 19.32 1.97 19.65
C ILE A 153 19.04 0.66 20.38
N GLU A 154 19.93 0.23 21.27
CA GLU A 154 19.73 -0.96 22.09
C GLU A 154 18.49 -0.82 22.97
N THR A 155 18.33 0.32 23.63
CA THR A 155 17.16 0.59 24.49
C THR A 155 15.84 0.58 23.72
N LEU A 156 15.82 1.07 22.47
CA LEU A 156 14.62 1.07 21.62
C LEU A 156 14.23 -0.35 21.17
N LEU A 157 15.22 -1.23 20.97
CA LEU A 157 15.06 -2.59 20.47
C LEU A 157 15.03 -3.66 21.58
N ALA A 158 15.40 -3.34 22.81
CA ALA A 158 15.36 -4.28 23.93
C ALA A 158 13.92 -4.63 24.34
N SER A 159 13.76 -5.75 25.03
CA SER A 159 12.51 -6.13 25.68
C SER A 159 12.10 -5.06 26.71
N GLY A 160 10.84 -4.61 26.67
CA GLY A 160 10.37 -3.46 27.47
C GLY A 160 10.73 -2.08 26.91
N GLY A 161 11.50 -2.04 25.81
CA GLY A 161 11.90 -0.84 25.08
C GLY A 161 10.79 -0.21 24.23
N GLY A 162 11.15 0.81 23.46
CA GLY A 162 10.20 1.60 22.66
C GLY A 162 9.32 0.77 21.72
N LEU A 163 9.88 -0.24 21.05
CA LEU A 163 9.11 -1.12 20.17
C LEU A 163 8.10 -2.00 20.91
N SER A 164 8.50 -2.58 22.04
CA SER A 164 7.61 -3.44 22.84
C SER A 164 6.37 -2.72 23.37
N LYS A 165 6.47 -1.38 23.58
CA LYS A 165 5.34 -0.55 24.02
C LYS A 165 4.32 -0.26 22.92
N HIS A 166 4.71 -0.39 21.65
CA HIS A 166 3.88 -0.06 20.49
C HIS A 166 3.54 -1.27 19.62
N TYR A 167 4.08 -2.44 19.95
CA TYR A 167 3.84 -3.69 19.25
C TYR A 167 3.80 -4.85 20.25
N ASP A 168 2.60 -5.28 20.63
CA ASP A 168 2.37 -6.27 21.69
C ASP A 168 3.00 -7.65 21.39
N ALA A 169 3.15 -8.00 20.11
CA ALA A 169 3.79 -9.23 19.65
C ALA A 169 5.31 -9.06 19.44
N TYR A 170 5.92 -7.99 19.94
CA TYR A 170 7.35 -7.78 19.86
C TYR A 170 8.09 -8.75 20.78
N GLU A 171 9.06 -9.46 20.21
CA GLU A 171 10.09 -10.18 20.95
C GLU A 171 11.43 -9.53 20.64
N GLU A 172 12.29 -9.45 21.66
CA GLU A 172 13.65 -9.00 21.47
C GLU A 172 14.42 -10.01 20.62
N ARG A 173 15.14 -9.50 19.62
CA ARG A 173 15.96 -10.33 18.72
C ARG A 173 17.41 -9.85 18.78
N PRO A 174 18.33 -10.60 19.41
CA PRO A 174 19.73 -10.20 19.54
C PRO A 174 20.40 -9.90 18.19
N GLY A 175 20.05 -10.67 17.14
CA GLY A 175 20.55 -10.43 15.78
C GLY A 175 20.09 -9.09 15.19
N GLN A 176 18.88 -8.63 15.53
CA GLN A 176 18.35 -7.33 15.10
C GLN A 176 19.13 -6.18 15.76
N ILE A 177 19.38 -6.28 17.07
CA ILE A 177 20.17 -5.31 17.84
C ILE A 177 21.60 -5.25 17.32
N ALA A 178 22.24 -6.42 17.15
CA ALA A 178 23.60 -6.50 16.62
C ALA A 178 23.69 -5.90 15.21
N PHE A 179 22.70 -6.15 14.35
CA PHE A 179 22.66 -5.56 13.02
C PHE A 179 22.50 -4.04 13.08
N ALA A 180 21.58 -3.52 13.91
CA ALA A 180 21.38 -2.08 14.07
C ALA A 180 22.65 -1.37 14.58
N LYS A 181 23.36 -1.97 15.56
CA LYS A 181 24.65 -1.46 16.05
C LYS A 181 25.71 -1.44 14.96
N LYS A 182 25.78 -2.47 14.10
CA LYS A 182 26.71 -2.48 12.95
C LYS A 182 26.38 -1.40 11.92
N VAL A 183 25.10 -1.16 11.65
CA VAL A 183 24.66 -0.08 10.75
C VAL A 183 25.05 1.29 11.33
N ALA A 184 24.83 1.52 12.63
CA ALA A 184 25.25 2.74 13.30
C ALA A 184 26.77 2.96 13.24
N ALA A 185 27.56 1.92 13.50
CA ALA A 185 29.01 1.96 13.40
C ALA A 185 29.47 2.30 11.96
N ALA A 186 28.83 1.69 10.96
CA ALA A 186 29.14 1.97 9.56
C ALA A 186 28.88 3.44 9.18
N PHE A 187 27.76 4.01 9.65
CA PHE A 187 27.49 5.45 9.50
C PHE A 187 28.55 6.31 10.21
N ASN A 188 28.87 6.02 11.47
CA ASN A 188 29.85 6.77 12.27
C ASN A 188 31.26 6.74 11.66
N ASN A 189 31.66 5.60 11.10
CA ASN A 189 33.00 5.39 10.55
C ASN A 189 33.09 5.67 9.04
N SER A 190 31.97 6.01 8.39
CA SER A 190 31.89 6.14 6.92
C SER A 190 32.33 4.87 6.18
N GLU A 191 31.90 3.70 6.67
CA GLU A 191 32.28 2.38 6.16
C GLU A 191 31.16 1.73 5.33
N ILE A 192 31.54 0.81 4.45
CA ILE A 192 30.58 -0.04 3.73
C ILE A 192 30.31 -1.29 4.56
N LEU A 193 29.06 -1.47 4.96
CA LEU A 193 28.59 -2.69 5.63
C LEU A 193 27.91 -3.62 4.64
N LEU A 194 28.44 -4.84 4.49
CA LEU A 194 27.71 -5.96 3.89
C LEU A 194 27.15 -6.85 5.01
N ALA A 195 25.84 -7.04 5.03
CA ALA A 195 25.17 -7.85 6.04
C ALA A 195 24.13 -8.77 5.39
N GLU A 196 24.12 -10.03 5.82
CA GLU A 196 23.07 -10.98 5.50
C GLU A 196 22.11 -11.08 6.69
N ALA A 197 20.82 -10.84 6.43
CA ALA A 197 19.77 -10.93 7.44
C ALA A 197 18.64 -11.80 6.91
N GLY A 198 18.32 -12.88 7.63
CA GLY A 198 17.23 -13.79 7.28
C GLY A 198 15.87 -13.09 7.20
N THR A 199 14.90 -13.74 6.56
CA THR A 199 13.50 -13.27 6.54
C THR A 199 12.91 -13.24 7.95
N GLY A 200 12.08 -12.24 8.27
CA GLY A 200 11.43 -12.13 9.58
C GLY A 200 12.32 -11.63 10.72
N THR A 201 13.61 -11.36 10.49
CA THR A 201 14.56 -10.91 11.53
C THR A 201 14.41 -9.45 11.98
N GLY A 202 13.42 -8.71 11.45
CA GLY A 202 13.26 -7.28 11.74
C GLY A 202 14.28 -6.38 11.04
N LYS A 203 14.87 -6.84 9.91
CA LYS A 203 15.92 -6.13 9.16
C LYS A 203 15.59 -4.68 8.83
N SER A 204 14.34 -4.37 8.47
CA SER A 204 13.92 -3.01 8.09
C SER A 204 14.13 -2.03 9.23
N ILE A 205 13.59 -2.36 10.40
CA ILE A 205 13.73 -1.55 11.61
C ILE A 205 15.21 -1.42 11.99
N ALA A 206 15.99 -2.50 11.86
CA ALA A 206 17.41 -2.52 12.23
C ALA A 206 18.26 -1.54 11.42
N TYR A 207 17.98 -1.32 10.12
CA TYR A 207 18.70 -0.30 9.35
C TYR A 207 18.03 1.08 9.38
N LEU A 208 16.70 1.16 9.55
CA LEU A 208 15.98 2.44 9.51
C LEU A 208 16.22 3.30 10.75
N ILE A 209 16.21 2.70 11.96
CA ILE A 209 16.44 3.46 13.21
C ILE A 209 17.79 4.18 13.18
N PRO A 210 18.94 3.49 13.01
CA PRO A 210 20.24 4.17 12.95
C PRO A 210 20.33 5.16 11.78
N ALA A 211 19.72 4.86 10.62
CA ALA A 211 19.70 5.78 9.49
C ALA A 211 18.98 7.09 9.81
N ILE A 212 17.82 7.04 10.48
CA ILE A 212 17.05 8.23 10.88
C ILE A 212 17.80 9.04 11.92
N LEU A 213 18.37 8.36 12.94
CA LEU A 213 19.18 9.01 13.97
C LEU A 213 20.39 9.72 13.35
N TRP A 214 21.08 9.06 12.43
CA TRP A 214 22.23 9.64 11.74
C TRP A 214 21.83 10.80 10.82
N ALA A 215 20.75 10.65 10.04
CA ALA A 215 20.26 11.71 9.15
C ALA A 215 19.91 12.99 9.93
N GLU A 216 19.26 12.84 11.09
CA GLU A 216 18.91 13.96 11.97
C GLU A 216 20.16 14.62 12.56
N ALA A 217 21.10 13.81 13.06
CA ALA A 217 22.31 14.31 13.71
C ALA A 217 23.28 14.97 12.73
N ALA A 218 23.51 14.37 11.55
CA ALA A 218 24.35 14.89 10.49
C ALA A 218 23.70 16.04 9.68
N ARG A 219 22.37 16.20 9.79
CA ARG A 219 21.56 17.06 8.90
C ARG A 219 21.79 16.73 7.43
N GLU A 220 21.83 15.44 7.15
CA GLU A 220 22.01 14.87 5.81
C GLU A 220 20.83 13.97 5.44
N ARG A 221 20.78 13.57 4.16
CA ARG A 221 19.71 12.70 3.65
C ARG A 221 20.22 11.28 3.51
N VAL A 222 19.46 10.33 4.04
CA VAL A 222 19.68 8.90 3.78
C VAL A 222 18.73 8.43 2.68
N VAL A 223 19.29 7.68 1.72
CA VAL A 223 18.52 7.02 0.66
C VAL A 223 18.44 5.54 0.95
N VAL A 224 17.22 5.02 1.05
CA VAL A 224 16.96 3.57 1.15
C VAL A 224 16.49 3.06 -0.20
N SER A 225 17.23 2.14 -0.80
CA SER A 225 16.88 1.48 -2.06
C SER A 225 16.42 0.06 -1.81
N THR A 226 15.33 -0.34 -2.46
CA THR A 226 14.77 -1.70 -2.38
C THR A 226 14.41 -2.23 -3.77
N ASN A 227 14.33 -3.55 -3.89
CA ASN A 227 14.15 -4.22 -5.19
C ASN A 227 12.79 -3.97 -5.85
N THR A 228 11.71 -3.79 -5.06
CA THR A 228 10.35 -3.72 -5.60
C THR A 228 9.53 -2.59 -4.95
N LYS A 229 8.54 -2.08 -5.68
CA LYS A 229 7.61 -1.05 -5.17
C LYS A 229 6.85 -1.54 -3.93
N ASN A 230 6.47 -2.82 -3.89
CA ASN A 230 5.78 -3.41 -2.75
C ASN A 230 6.66 -3.35 -1.48
N LEU A 231 7.97 -3.59 -1.61
CA LEU A 231 8.89 -3.45 -0.47
C LEU A 231 8.98 -1.99 -0.02
N GLN A 232 9.07 -1.03 -0.96
CA GLN A 232 9.05 0.40 -0.62
C GLN A 232 7.77 0.80 0.11
N GLU A 233 6.62 0.32 -0.36
CA GLU A 233 5.32 0.59 0.24
C GLU A 233 5.20 -0.05 1.63
N GLN A 234 5.73 -1.25 1.83
CA GLN A 234 5.79 -1.89 3.14
C GLN A 234 6.62 -1.05 4.14
N LEU A 235 7.79 -0.55 3.74
CA LEU A 235 8.58 0.34 4.61
C LEU A 235 7.77 1.58 5.00
N PHE A 236 7.05 2.16 4.05
CA PHE A 236 6.37 3.43 4.24
C PHE A 236 5.04 3.33 4.99
N SER A 237 4.26 2.27 4.78
CA SER A 237 2.95 2.10 5.42
C SER A 237 3.03 1.41 6.78
N MET A 238 4.07 0.62 7.03
CA MET A 238 4.22 -0.18 8.25
C MET A 238 5.41 0.26 9.09
N ASP A 239 6.63 0.13 8.56
CA ASP A 239 7.84 0.28 9.36
C ASP A 239 8.07 1.74 9.79
N ILE A 240 7.92 2.70 8.88
CA ILE A 240 8.12 4.13 9.15
C ILE A 240 7.10 4.67 10.17
N PRO A 241 5.78 4.41 10.07
CA PRO A 241 4.83 4.82 11.10
C PRO A 241 5.07 4.18 12.46
N LEU A 242 5.54 2.93 12.50
CA LEU A 242 5.93 2.29 13.76
C LEU A 242 7.14 3.00 14.37
N ILE A 243 8.18 3.27 13.59
CA ILE A 243 9.36 4.02 14.05
C ILE A 243 8.98 5.43 14.50
N GLY A 244 8.04 6.09 13.82
CA GLY A 244 7.51 7.40 14.21
C GLY A 244 6.79 7.44 15.56
N LYS A 245 6.32 6.29 16.06
CA LYS A 245 5.78 6.19 17.44
C LYS A 245 6.89 5.92 18.45
N VAL A 246 7.95 5.25 18.01
CA VAL A 246 9.05 4.78 18.86
C VAL A 246 10.10 5.87 19.09
N LEU A 247 10.35 6.71 18.09
CA LEU A 247 11.24 7.87 18.19
C LEU A 247 10.46 9.08 18.70
N ASP A 248 10.96 9.72 19.76
CA ASP A 248 10.32 10.87 20.41
C ASP A 248 10.66 12.21 19.72
N PHE A 249 10.86 12.19 18.40
CA PHE A 249 11.12 13.39 17.61
C PHE A 249 10.54 13.27 16.20
N PRO A 250 10.15 14.40 15.58
CA PRO A 250 9.59 14.39 14.23
C PRO A 250 10.69 14.18 13.19
N PHE A 251 10.47 13.25 12.26
CA PHE A 251 11.33 13.07 11.08
C PHE A 251 10.50 13.06 9.80
N ARG A 252 11.18 13.20 8.65
CA ARG A 252 10.54 13.28 7.33
C ARG A 252 11.02 12.17 6.43
N VAL A 253 10.09 11.52 5.73
CA VAL A 253 10.39 10.53 4.70
C VAL A 253 9.56 10.79 3.46
N VAL A 254 10.15 10.58 2.30
CA VAL A 254 9.47 10.66 1.00
C VAL A 254 9.70 9.38 0.21
N ILE A 255 8.67 8.86 -0.46
CA ILE A 255 8.83 7.79 -1.46
C ILE A 255 9.07 8.42 -2.83
N LEU A 256 10.13 7.96 -3.50
CA LEU A 256 10.43 8.28 -4.89
C LEU A 256 10.11 7.07 -5.77
N LYS A 257 9.20 7.26 -6.74
CA LYS A 257 8.81 6.25 -7.73
C LYS A 257 9.26 6.71 -9.13
N GLY A 258 9.22 5.81 -10.13
CA GLY A 258 9.45 6.21 -11.52
C GLY A 258 8.31 7.09 -12.05
N ARG A 259 8.60 7.97 -13.02
CA ARG A 259 7.64 8.96 -13.59
C ARG A 259 6.26 8.38 -13.92
N GLY A 260 6.19 7.20 -14.53
CA GLY A 260 4.91 6.55 -14.90
C GLY A 260 4.02 6.09 -13.73
N ASN A 261 4.42 6.36 -12.48
CA ASN A 261 3.63 6.07 -11.27
C ASN A 261 3.00 7.32 -10.66
N TYR A 262 3.18 8.47 -11.29
CA TYR A 262 2.55 9.72 -10.90
C TYR A 262 1.49 10.07 -11.96
N ILE A 263 0.31 10.49 -11.50
CA ILE A 263 -0.82 10.92 -12.33
C ILE A 263 -0.61 12.37 -12.74
#